data_AF-M1ZGI0-F1
#
_entry.id   AF-M1ZGI0-F1
#
_cell.length_a   1.000
_cell.length_b   1.000
_cell.length_c   1.000
_cell.angle_alpha   90.00
_cell.angle_beta   90.00
_cell.angle_gamma   90.00
#
_symmetry.space_group_name_H-M   'P 1'
#
loop_
_entity.id
_entity.type
_entity.pdbx_description
1 polymer ?
#
loop_
_entity_poly.entity_id
_entity_poly.type
_entity_poly.pdbx_seq_one_letter_code
_entity_poly.pdbx_strand_id
1 'polypeptide(L)' 'MNIKIKKDQIFYTISVLDNGEGFDPSKLPDNSLGLSIVDKIIKEKLGGNLYIDSSHKGTTISFDFKYQ' A
#
# COMPACT_ATOMS: atom_id res chain seq x y z
N MET A 1 -9.86 -11.15 -2.16
CA MET A 1 -8.70 -10.56 -1.46
C MET A 1 -7.51 -11.50 -1.59
N ASN A 2 -6.34 -11.01 -2.00
CA ASN A 2 -5.10 -11.75 -2.17
C ASN A 2 -3.94 -10.95 -1.55
N ILE A 3 -2.96 -11.62 -0.97
CA ILE A 3 -1.76 -10.99 -0.40
C ILE A 3 -0.54 -11.57 -1.11
N LYS A 4 0.33 -10.70 -1.62
CA LYS A 4 1.58 -11.07 -2.30
C LYS A 4 2.76 -10.47 -1.56
N ILE A 5 3.84 -11.24 -1.46
CA ILE A 5 5.12 -10.79 -0.93
C ILE A 5 6.16 -11.02 -2.02
N LYS A 6 6.83 -9.96 -2.46
CA LYS A 6 7.95 -10.01 -3.40
C LYS A 6 9.22 -9.63 -2.63
N LYS A 7 10.29 -10.41 -2.81
CA LYS A 7 11.64 -10.04 -2.37
C LYS A 7 12.44 -9.62 -3.60
N ASP A 8 13.09 -8.46 -3.53
CA ASP A 8 13.95 -7.95 -4.60
C ASP A 8 15.22 -7.35 -4.00
N GLN A 9 16.36 -8.00 -4.24
CA GLN A 9 17.65 -7.65 -3.64
C GLN A 9 17.54 -7.40 -2.11
N ILE A 10 17.52 -6.12 -1.72
CA ILE A 10 17.47 -5.64 -0.34
C ILE A 10 16.08 -5.16 0.08
N PHE A 11 15.04 -5.25 -0.76
CA PHE A 11 13.69 -4.79 -0.45
C PHE A 11 12.70 -5.94 -0.38
N TYR A 12 11.75 -5.84 0.55
CA TYR A 12 10.50 -6.59 0.51
C TYR A 12 9.38 -5.65 0.06
N THR A 13 8.54 -6.13 -0.85
CA THR A 13 7.30 -5.46 -1.24
C THR A 13 6.12 -6.35 -0.85
N ILE A 14 5.25 -5.83 0.00
CA ILE A 14 3.99 -6.46 0.37
C ILE A 14 2.89 -5.79 -0.45
N SER A 15 2.01 -6.59 -1.06
CA SER A 15 0.87 -6.09 -1.83
C SER A 15 -0.41 -6.79 -1.38
N VAL A 16 -1.44 -6.00 -1.09
CA VAL A 16 -2.79 -6.46 -0.75
C VAL A 16 -3.70 -6.07 -1.90
N LEU A 17 -4.37 -7.07 -2.49
CA LEU A 17 -5.22 -6.92 -3.66
C LEU A 17 -6.64 -7.31 -3.32
N ASP A 18 -7.60 -6.49 -3.70
CA ASP A 18 -9.01 -6.85 -3.78
C ASP A 18 -9.52 -6.70 -5.21
N ASN A 19 -10.69 -7.28 -5.48
CA ASN A 19 -11.36 -7.26 -6.77
C ASN A 19 -12.72 -6.55 -6.66
N GLY A 20 -12.84 -5.56 -5.76
CA GLY A 20 -14.01 -4.68 -5.67
C GLY A 20 -14.08 -3.67 -6.81
N GLU A 21 -14.86 -2.61 -6.64
CA GLU A 21 -15.03 -1.56 -7.66
C GLU A 21 -13.89 -0.53 -7.66
N GLY A 22 -13.02 -0.56 -6.66
CA GLY A 22 -11.96 0.42 -6.50
C GLY A 22 -12.47 1.82 -6.16
N PHE A 23 -11.57 2.80 -6.24
CA PHE A 23 -11.84 4.22 -5.98
C PHE A 23 -10.83 5.09 -6.72
N ASP A 24 -11.05 6.40 -6.73
CA ASP A 24 -10.10 7.38 -7.29
C ASP A 24 -9.11 7.82 -6.21
N PRO A 25 -7.82 7.41 -6.27
CA PRO A 25 -6.86 7.75 -5.23
C PRO A 25 -6.58 9.25 -5.14
N SER A 26 -6.81 10.02 -6.21
CA SER A 26 -6.63 11.47 -6.21
C SER A 26 -7.71 12.20 -5.39
N LYS A 27 -8.81 11.50 -5.07
CA LYS A 27 -9.93 12.01 -4.27
C LYS A 27 -9.91 11.46 -2.84
N LEU A 28 -8.81 10.87 -2.41
CA LEU A 28 -8.65 10.41 -1.03
C LEU A 28 -8.82 11.61 -0.08
N PRO A 29 -9.69 11.51 0.94
CA PRO A 29 -9.80 12.55 1.94
C PRO A 29 -8.49 12.71 2.71
N ASP A 30 -8.04 13.95 2.88
CA ASP A 30 -6.86 14.32 3.69
C ASP A 30 -6.94 13.82 5.15
N ASN A 31 -8.14 13.45 5.61
CA ASN A 31 -8.43 13.00 6.97
C ASN A 31 -8.73 11.50 7.09
N SER A 32 -8.31 10.67 6.13
CA SER A 32 -8.47 9.21 6.22
C SER A 32 -7.57 8.60 7.31
N LEU A 33 -8.06 8.61 8.56
CA LEU A 33 -7.28 8.22 9.75
C LEU A 33 -6.56 6.87 9.61
N GLY A 34 -7.26 5.85 9.12
CA GLY A 34 -6.68 4.51 8.96
C GLY A 34 -5.49 4.50 7.98
N LEU A 35 -5.65 5.16 6.83
CA LEU A 35 -4.59 5.25 5.82
C LEU A 35 -3.41 6.09 6.34
N SER A 36 -3.69 7.19 7.04
CA SER A 36 -2.67 8.04 7.67
C SER A 36 -1.87 7.32 8.74
N ILE A 37 -2.50 6.44 9.53
CA ILE A 37 -1.79 5.60 10.51
C ILE A 37 -0.86 4.61 9.79
N VAL A 38 -1.37 3.93 8.76
CA VAL A 38 -0.59 2.95 7.98
C VAL A 38 0.60 3.61 7.29
N ASP A 39 0.39 4.74 6.61
CA ASP A 39 1.46 5.50 5.95
C ASP A 39 2.54 5.96 6.93
N LYS A 40 2.16 6.47 8.11
CA LYS A 40 3.12 6.83 9.17
C LYS A 40 3.93 5.64 9.65
N ILE A 41 3.32 4.48 9.88
CA ILE A 41 4.05 3.28 10.32
C ILE A 41 5.07 2.87 9.24
N ILE A 42 4.66 2.85 7.98
CA ILE A 42 5.55 2.47 6.87
C ILE A 42 6.73 3.43 6.77
N LYS A 43 6.49 4.74 6.83
CA LYS A 43 7.55 5.76 6.73
C LYS A 43 8.46 5.76 7.96
N GLU A 44 7.89 5.78 9.17
CA GLU A 44 8.66 5.99 10.41
C GLU A 44 9.30 4.71 10.95
N LYS A 45 8.65 3.56 10.81
CA LYS A 45 9.13 2.28 11.36
C LYS A 45 9.85 1.43 10.33
N LEU A 46 9.41 1.46 9.08
CA LEU A 46 9.96 0.61 8.02
C LEU A 46 10.84 1.38 7.03
N GLY A 47 10.86 2.71 7.09
CA GLY A 47 11.61 3.55 6.15
C GLY A 47 11.16 3.37 4.69
N GLY A 48 9.89 3.00 4.51
CA GLY A 48 9.29 2.61 3.25
C GLY A 48 8.35 3.65 2.65
N ASN A 49 7.69 3.27 1.55
CA ASN A 49 6.62 4.06 0.93
C ASN A 49 5.37 3.21 0.68
N LEU A 50 4.20 3.88 0.68
CA LEU A 50 2.91 3.31 0.34
C LEU A 50 2.50 3.69 -1.09
N TYR A 51 2.01 2.73 -1.86
CA TYR A 51 1.52 2.90 -3.22
C TYR A 51 0.10 2.35 -3.34
N ILE A 52 -0.76 3.06 -4.06
CA ILE A 52 -2.15 2.68 -4.28
C ILE A 52 -2.40 2.72 -5.78
N ASP A 53 -2.80 1.59 -6.34
CA ASP A 53 -3.34 1.46 -7.69
C ASP A 53 -4.77 0.96 -7.59
N SER A 54 -5.72 1.76 -8.06
CA SER A 54 -7.14 1.44 -7.93
C SER A 54 -7.88 1.72 -9.23
N SER A 55 -8.75 0.79 -9.60
CA SER A 55 -9.56 0.86 -10.80
C SER A 55 -10.88 0.13 -10.61
N HIS A 56 -11.76 0.18 -11.60
CA HIS A 56 -13.01 -0.61 -11.64
C HIS A 56 -12.82 -2.14 -11.57
N LYS A 57 -11.58 -2.64 -11.60
CA LYS A 57 -11.23 -4.06 -11.44
C LYS A 57 -10.79 -4.41 -10.02
N GLY A 58 -10.74 -3.44 -9.12
CA GLY A 58 -10.31 -3.59 -7.72
C GLY A 58 -9.17 -2.65 -7.36
N THR A 59 -8.70 -2.80 -6.12
CA THR A 59 -7.57 -2.04 -5.58
C THR A 59 -6.38 -2.93 -5.27
N THR A 60 -5.20 -2.43 -5.57
CA THR A 60 -3.92 -2.94 -5.08
C THR A 60 -3.26 -1.87 -4.21
N ILE A 61 -3.00 -2.21 -2.95
CA ILE A 61 -2.18 -1.40 -2.05
C ILE A 61 -0.86 -2.12 -1.85
N SER A 62 0.25 -1.43 -2.09
CA SER A 62 1.60 -1.97 -1.94
C SER A 62 2.42 -1.10 -1.01
N PHE A 63 3.30 -1.71 -0.22
CA PHE A 63 4.37 -0.97 0.45
C PHE A 63 5.68 -1.73 0.40
N ASP A 64 6.77 -1.00 0.31
CA ASP A 64 8.12 -1.53 0.31
C ASP A 64 8.89 -1.15 1.57
N PHE A 65 9.84 -1.98 1.96
CA PHE A 65 10.82 -1.65 3.01
C PHE A 65 12.11 -2.41 2.80
N LYS A 66 13.22 -1.83 3.29
CA LYS A 66 14.54 -2.45 3.21
C LYS A 66 14.67 -3.55 4.27
N TYR A 67 15.28 -4.67 3.88
CA TYR A 67 15.83 -5.64 4.82
C TYR A 67 17.04 -5.00 5.50
N GLN A 68 16.98 -4.86 6.83
CA GLN A 68 18.12 -4.46 7.66
C GLN A 68 18.95 -5.69 8.03
#